data_AF-A0A5D0HL97-F1
#
_entry.id   AF-A0A5D0HL97-F1
#
_cell.length_a   1.000
_cell.length_b   1.000
_cell.length_c   1.000
_cell.angle_alpha   90.00
_cell.angle_beta   90.00
_cell.angle_gamma   90.00
#
_symmetry.space_group_name_H-M   'P 1'
#
loop_
_entity.id
_entity.type
_entity.pdbx_description
1 polymer ?
#
loop_
_entity_poly.entity_id
_entity_poly.type
_entity_poly.pdbx_seq_one_letter_code
_entity_poly.pdbx_strand_id
1 'polypeptide(L)'
;MFVRPGRILEFLIGTLIAKNYWWSTLFWKIGAIVFFAFYFSKVLKTPVFLKIIKFYSYCFVCFSIIYILFNWTAFFNSYFPVIDMIGAVVIFLCVLFYFIELLNSEKILVFYRILNFYISSAIFIWWLIITPIVFYDNYTFYEVGVYDRDWNYIELRRLIYISANIFMYSTFTFALIFCKPEELNE
;
A
#
# COMPACT_ATOMS: atom_id res chain seq x y z
N MET A 1 -4.45 0.80 -16.34
CA MET A 1 -4.94 1.30 -17.63
C MET A 1 -4.35 0.42 -18.72
N PHE A 2 -5.19 -0.16 -19.58
CA PHE A 2 -4.74 -0.92 -20.74
C PHE A 2 -4.87 -0.02 -21.96
N VAL A 3 -3.82 0.04 -22.78
CA VAL A 3 -3.87 0.72 -24.08
C VAL A 3 -4.90 -0.03 -24.94
N ARG A 4 -5.80 0.73 -25.58
CA ARG A 4 -6.84 0.20 -26.47
C ARG A 4 -6.59 0.67 -27.91
N PRO A 5 -6.86 -0.18 -28.92
CA PRO A 5 -6.82 0.25 -30.31
C PRO A 5 -7.82 1.38 -30.56
N GLY A 6 -7.50 2.30 -31.47
CA GLY A 6 -8.31 3.48 -31.82
C GLY A 6 -8.28 4.64 -30.81
N ARG A 7 -7.29 4.70 -29.91
CA ARG A 7 -7.12 5.81 -28.94
C ARG A 7 -5.74 6.45 -29.07
N ILE A 8 -5.57 7.63 -28.47
CA ILE A 8 -4.33 8.45 -28.51
C ILE A 8 -3.05 7.65 -28.19
N LEU A 9 -3.14 6.61 -27.33
CA LEU A 9 -2.01 5.80 -26.90
C LEU A 9 -1.78 4.52 -27.73
N GLU A 10 -2.48 4.35 -28.86
CA GLU A 10 -2.40 3.13 -29.70
C GLU A 10 -0.97 2.80 -30.17
N PHE A 11 -0.12 3.81 -30.36
CA PHE A 11 1.30 3.62 -30.72
C PHE A 11 2.11 2.85 -29.66
N LEU A 12 1.60 2.73 -28.42
CA LEU A 12 2.24 1.97 -27.35
C LEU A 12 1.87 0.48 -27.39
N ILE A 13 0.92 0.06 -28.24
CA ILE A 13 0.56 -1.36 -28.38
C ILE A 13 1.78 -2.14 -28.90
N GLY A 14 2.13 -3.22 -28.20
CA GLY A 14 3.33 -4.01 -28.49
C GLY A 14 4.59 -3.56 -27.74
N THR A 15 4.55 -2.44 -27.01
CA THR A 15 5.66 -1.97 -26.18
C THR A 15 5.55 -2.47 -24.73
N LEU A 16 6.67 -2.44 -24.00
CA LEU A 16 6.72 -2.76 -22.56
C LEU A 16 5.86 -1.82 -21.68
N ILE A 17 5.50 -0.64 -22.20
CA ILE A 17 4.73 0.40 -21.48
C ILE A 17 3.23 0.31 -21.81
N ALA A 18 2.83 -0.64 -22.67
CA ALA A 18 1.43 -0.86 -23.03
C ALA A 18 0.53 -1.14 -21.81
N LYS A 19 1.13 -1.64 -20.72
CA LYS A 19 0.46 -1.94 -19.46
C LYS A 19 1.13 -1.21 -18.30
N ASN A 20 0.33 -0.71 -17.36
CA ASN A 20 0.82 0.12 -16.24
C ASN A 20 1.22 -0.67 -14.98
N TYR A 21 1.57 -1.95 -15.12
CA TYR A 21 1.93 -2.80 -13.99
C TYR A 21 3.19 -2.29 -13.30
N TRP A 22 4.24 -2.01 -14.07
CA TRP A 22 5.53 -1.52 -13.58
C TRP A 22 5.39 -0.25 -12.73
N TRP A 23 4.65 0.76 -13.21
CA TRP A 23 4.42 2.01 -12.51
C TRP A 23 3.67 1.79 -11.20
N SER A 24 2.63 0.95 -11.25
CA SER A 24 1.85 0.61 -10.06
C SER A 24 2.70 -0.12 -9.03
N THR A 25 3.57 -1.04 -9.46
CA THR A 25 4.49 -1.76 -8.58
C THR A 25 5.47 -0.80 -7.92
N LEU A 26 6.09 0.11 -8.68
CA LEU A 26 7.06 1.06 -8.14
C LEU A 26 6.45 2.05 -7.16
N PHE A 27 5.36 2.72 -7.53
CA PHE A 27 4.81 3.80 -6.72
C PHE A 27 3.88 3.30 -5.61
N TRP A 28 2.97 2.37 -5.93
CA TRP A 28 1.95 1.94 -4.98
C TRP A 28 2.38 0.74 -4.15
N LYS A 29 3.12 -0.22 -4.72
CA LYS A 29 3.49 -1.44 -3.98
C LYS A 29 4.83 -1.32 -3.25
N ILE A 30 5.77 -0.53 -3.77
CA ILE A 30 7.06 -0.29 -3.12
C ILE A 30 7.09 1.10 -2.48
N GLY A 31 6.84 2.14 -3.27
CA GLY A 31 6.96 3.55 -2.87
C GLY A 31 6.09 3.89 -1.67
N ALA A 32 4.81 3.53 -1.68
CA ALA A 32 3.89 3.76 -0.55
C ALA A 32 4.38 3.10 0.73
N ILE A 33 4.95 1.89 0.65
CA ILE A 33 5.41 1.13 1.81
C ILE A 33 6.66 1.76 2.40
N VAL A 34 7.61 2.16 1.55
CA VAL A 34 8.81 2.90 1.97
C VAL A 34 8.42 4.25 2.57
N PHE A 35 7.45 4.96 1.98
CA PHE A 35 6.94 6.22 2.51
C PHE A 35 6.32 6.04 3.90
N PHE A 36 5.48 5.03 4.11
CA PHE A 36 4.89 4.78 5.42
C PHE A 36 5.93 4.30 6.43
N ALA A 37 6.86 3.43 6.06
CA ALA A 37 7.97 3.04 6.94
C ALA A 37 8.81 4.26 7.36
N PHE A 38 9.09 5.18 6.43
CA PHE A 38 9.74 6.45 6.72
C PHE A 38 8.90 7.32 7.66
N TYR A 39 7.60 7.48 7.39
CA TYR A 39 6.67 8.22 8.23
C TYR A 39 6.65 7.69 9.67
N PHE A 40 6.46 6.38 9.85
CA PHE A 40 6.46 5.77 11.18
C PHE A 40 7.81 5.84 11.88
N SER A 41 8.92 5.88 11.13
CA SER A 41 10.25 6.13 11.71
C SER A 41 10.41 7.53 12.30
N LYS A 42 9.52 8.48 11.95
CA LYS A 42 9.45 9.82 12.54
C LYS A 42 8.45 9.92 13.68
N VAL A 43 7.43 9.05 13.69
CA VAL A 43 6.38 9.03 14.71
C VAL A 43 6.82 8.25 15.96
N LEU A 44 7.54 7.14 15.78
CA LEU A 44 7.97 6.27 16.88
C LEU A 44 9.15 6.87 17.64
N LYS A 45 9.11 6.76 18.97
CA LYS A 45 10.17 7.24 19.87
C LYS A 45 11.05 6.11 20.38
N THR A 46 10.51 4.89 20.46
CA THR A 46 11.24 3.74 21.01
C THR A 46 12.39 3.32 20.08
N PRO A 47 13.66 3.34 20.54
CA PRO A 47 14.81 3.11 19.66
C PRO A 47 14.87 1.69 19.09
N VAL A 48 14.35 0.69 19.83
CA VAL A 48 14.27 -0.70 19.36
C VAL A 48 13.32 -0.82 18.18
N PHE A 49 12.12 -0.24 18.28
CA PHE A 49 11.13 -0.25 17.19
C PHE A 49 11.65 0.46 15.94
N LEU A 50 12.34 1.58 16.12
CA LEU A 50 12.98 2.31 15.02
C LEU A 50 14.04 1.48 14.29
N LYS A 51 14.91 0.77 15.02
CA LYS A 51 15.92 -0.12 14.42
C LYS A 51 15.27 -1.25 13.63
N ILE A 52 14.23 -1.87 14.20
CA ILE A 52 13.51 -2.97 13.55
C ILE A 52 12.86 -2.48 12.25
N ILE A 53 12.08 -1.39 12.27
CA ILE A 53 11.42 -0.87 11.06
C ILE A 53 12.42 -0.52 9.98
N LYS A 54 13.51 0.17 10.32
CA LYS A 54 14.55 0.52 9.34
C LYS A 54 15.14 -0.74 8.72
N PHE A 55 15.51 -1.72 9.53
CA PHE A 55 16.04 -2.99 9.05
C PHE A 55 15.07 -3.68 8.08
N TYR A 56 13.82 -3.90 8.49
CA TYR A 56 12.81 -4.55 7.63
C TYR A 56 12.49 -3.74 6.37
N SER A 57 12.47 -2.40 6.46
CA SER A 57 12.27 -1.53 5.29
C SER A 57 13.42 -1.65 4.29
N TYR A 58 14.68 -1.68 4.75
CA TYR A 58 15.82 -1.89 3.84
C TYR A 58 15.81 -3.28 3.24
N CYS A 59 15.54 -4.32 4.04
CA CYS A 59 15.39 -5.69 3.55
C CYS A 59 14.28 -5.80 2.48
N PHE A 60 13.13 -5.15 2.70
CA PHE A 60 12.03 -5.12 1.74
C PHE A 60 12.41 -4.47 0.41
N VAL A 61 13.11 -3.32 0.44
CA VAL A 61 13.57 -2.64 -0.77
C VAL A 61 14.58 -3.49 -1.52
N CYS A 62 15.58 -4.04 -0.83
CA CYS A 62 16.58 -4.94 -1.44
C CYS A 62 15.91 -6.16 -2.07
N PHE A 63 15.01 -6.82 -1.34
CA PHE A 63 14.25 -7.96 -1.85
C PHE A 63 13.44 -7.58 -3.09
N SER A 64 12.73 -6.46 -3.06
CA SER A 64 11.88 -6.01 -4.17
C SER A 64 12.70 -5.74 -5.43
N ILE A 65 13.86 -5.08 -5.30
CA ILE A 65 14.77 -4.83 -6.43
C ILE A 65 15.28 -6.15 -7.01
N ILE A 66 15.79 -7.04 -6.16
CA ILE A 66 16.30 -8.35 -6.58
C ILE A 66 15.19 -9.14 -7.30
N TYR A 67 13.99 -9.21 -6.71
CA TYR A 67 12.87 -9.94 -7.27
C TYR A 67 12.42 -9.40 -8.64
N ILE A 68 12.40 -8.08 -8.81
CA ILE A 68 12.10 -7.42 -10.10
C ILE A 68 13.17 -7.75 -11.14
N LEU A 69 14.46 -7.71 -10.77
CA LEU A 69 15.56 -8.02 -11.70
C LEU A 69 15.50 -9.47 -12.18
N PHE A 70 15.20 -10.42 -11.30
CA PHE A 70 15.01 -11.83 -11.69
C PHE A 70 13.74 -12.08 -12.53
N ASN A 71 12.72 -11.23 -12.39
CA ASN A 71 11.42 -11.36 -13.08
C ASN A 71 11.15 -10.20 -14.03
N TRP A 72 12.17 -9.75 -14.77
CA TRP A 72 12.13 -8.52 -15.56
C TRP A 72 10.97 -8.45 -16.56
N THR A 73 10.70 -9.53 -17.28
CA THR A 73 9.60 -9.58 -18.27
C THR A 73 8.23 -9.57 -17.60
N ALA A 74 8.09 -10.24 -16.44
CA ALA A 74 6.85 -10.27 -15.67
C ALA A 74 6.55 -8.92 -15.01
N PHE A 75 7.57 -8.13 -14.67
CA PHE A 75 7.42 -6.80 -14.07
C PHE A 75 6.59 -5.82 -14.92
N PHE A 76 6.68 -5.93 -16.24
CA PHE A 76 5.88 -5.11 -17.17
C PHE A 76 4.49 -5.70 -17.46
N ASN A 77 4.26 -6.98 -17.16
CA ASN A 77 3.10 -7.72 -17.64
C ASN A 77 2.13 -8.20 -16.55
N SER A 78 2.58 -8.27 -15.30
CA SER A 78 1.84 -8.87 -14.19
C SER A 78 2.07 -8.12 -12.87
N TYR A 79 1.15 -8.26 -11.92
CA TYR A 79 1.37 -7.86 -10.53
C TYR A 79 2.19 -8.92 -9.78
N PHE A 80 2.84 -8.50 -8.70
CA PHE A 80 3.66 -9.38 -7.86
C PHE A 80 3.05 -9.51 -6.46
N PRO A 81 2.18 -10.51 -6.22
CA PRO A 81 1.55 -10.73 -4.91
C PRO A 81 2.56 -10.87 -3.76
N VAL A 82 3.73 -11.46 -4.04
CA VAL A 82 4.80 -11.64 -3.05
C VAL A 82 5.31 -10.29 -2.51
N ILE A 83 5.49 -9.29 -3.38
CA ILE A 83 5.92 -7.95 -2.98
C ILE A 83 4.84 -7.30 -2.11
N ASP A 84 3.58 -7.46 -2.48
CA ASP A 84 2.45 -6.93 -1.71
C ASP A 84 2.34 -7.53 -0.31
N MET A 85 2.52 -8.84 -0.18
CA MET A 85 2.45 -9.52 1.12
C MET A 85 3.59 -9.11 2.06
N ILE A 86 4.84 -9.14 1.57
CA ILE A 86 6.00 -8.74 2.38
C ILE A 86 5.87 -7.27 2.76
N GLY A 87 5.40 -6.45 1.82
CA GLY A 87 5.10 -5.05 2.05
C GLY A 87 4.05 -4.84 3.16
N ALA A 88 2.94 -5.57 3.12
CA ALA A 88 1.90 -5.51 4.14
C ALA A 88 2.43 -5.89 5.54
N VAL A 89 3.36 -6.86 5.63
CA VAL A 89 4.04 -7.19 6.89
C VAL A 89 4.82 -5.99 7.43
N VAL A 90 5.54 -5.25 6.58
CA VAL A 90 6.25 -4.02 7.00
C VAL A 90 5.26 -2.98 7.54
N ILE A 91 4.13 -2.76 6.85
CA ILE A 91 3.08 -1.85 7.31
C ILE A 91 2.51 -2.29 8.66
N PHE A 92 2.20 -3.57 8.82
CA PHE A 92 1.67 -4.10 10.07
C PHE A 92 2.67 -3.95 11.21
N LEU A 93 3.96 -4.19 10.99
CA LEU A 93 4.99 -3.92 12.00
C LEU A 93 5.01 -2.44 12.40
N CYS A 94 4.93 -1.52 11.43
CA CYS A 94 4.90 -0.09 11.71
C CYS A 94 3.71 0.31 12.60
N VAL A 95 2.51 -0.14 12.22
CA VAL A 95 1.26 0.14 12.95
C VAL A 95 1.27 -0.52 14.33
N LEU A 96 1.67 -1.78 14.44
CA LEU A 96 1.68 -2.52 15.70
C LEU A 96 2.64 -1.89 16.70
N PHE A 97 3.85 -1.51 16.27
CA PHE A 97 4.78 -0.78 17.14
C PHE A 97 4.22 0.57 17.59
N TYR A 98 3.52 1.28 16.71
CA TYR A 98 2.87 2.53 17.09
C TYR A 98 1.79 2.30 18.14
N PHE A 99 0.92 1.30 17.97
CA PHE A 99 -0.11 0.99 18.96
C PHE A 99 0.47 0.50 20.28
N ILE A 100 1.53 -0.31 20.27
CA ILE A 100 2.22 -0.75 21.49
C ILE A 100 2.82 0.47 22.23
N GLU A 101 3.47 1.39 21.51
CA GLU A 101 4.04 2.60 22.13
C GLU A 101 2.95 3.52 22.70
N LEU A 102 1.83 3.66 21.99
CA LEU A 102 0.68 4.44 22.45
C LEU A 102 0.05 3.84 23.70
N LEU A 103 -0.14 2.52 23.75
CA LEU A 103 -0.72 1.80 24.90
C LEU A 103 0.15 1.92 26.16
N ASN A 104 1.48 1.94 25.98
CA ASN A 104 2.44 2.09 27.08
C ASN A 104 2.73 3.55 27.46
N SER A 105 2.03 4.52 26.84
CA SER A 105 2.23 5.94 27.07
C SER A 105 1.05 6.55 27.83
N GLU A 106 1.31 7.56 28.66
CA GLU A 106 0.26 8.39 29.28
C GLU A 106 -0.67 9.06 28.24
N LYS A 107 -0.19 9.19 26.99
CA LYS A 107 -0.97 9.68 25.85
C LYS A 107 -2.19 8.82 25.52
N ILE A 108 -2.27 7.58 26.01
CA ILE A 108 -3.45 6.72 25.82
C ILE A 108 -4.73 7.37 26.33
N LEU A 109 -4.68 8.24 27.34
CA LEU A 109 -5.87 8.93 27.87
C LEU A 109 -6.46 9.96 26.89
N VAL A 110 -5.66 10.42 25.93
CA VAL A 110 -6.02 11.45 24.94
C VAL A 110 -5.84 10.97 23.50
N PHE A 111 -5.75 9.66 23.28
CA PHE A 111 -5.49 9.06 21.96
C PHE A 111 -6.45 9.52 20.87
N TYR A 112 -7.73 9.75 21.23
CA TYR A 112 -8.78 10.21 20.33
C TYR A 112 -8.55 11.63 19.78
N ARG A 113 -7.57 12.37 20.30
CA ARG A 113 -7.18 13.69 19.77
C ARG A 113 -5.89 13.63 18.95
N ILE A 114 -5.26 12.47 18.82
CA ILE A 114 -3.95 12.31 18.19
C ILE A 114 -4.13 11.93 16.72
N LEU A 115 -3.60 12.77 15.81
CA LEU A 115 -3.67 12.55 14.36
C LEU A 115 -3.06 11.20 13.94
N ASN A 116 -1.90 10.86 14.53
CA ASN A 116 -1.17 9.62 14.26
C ASN A 116 -2.00 8.36 14.55
N PHE A 117 -2.95 8.42 15.49
CA PHE A 117 -3.82 7.30 15.81
C PHE A 117 -4.75 6.99 14.64
N TYR A 118 -5.48 8.00 14.16
CA TYR A 118 -6.39 7.85 13.02
C TYR A 118 -5.65 7.43 11.74
N ILE A 119 -4.47 8.00 11.49
CA ILE A 119 -3.64 7.62 10.34
C ILE A 119 -3.26 6.14 10.42
N SER A 120 -2.77 5.69 11.57
CA SER A 120 -2.37 4.30 11.79
C SER A 120 -3.54 3.32 11.66
N SER A 121 -4.69 3.64 12.25
CA SER A 121 -5.91 2.82 12.15
C SER A 121 -6.42 2.70 10.72
N ALA A 122 -6.47 3.80 9.97
CA ALA A 122 -6.94 3.79 8.59
C ALA A 122 -6.01 3.00 7.67
N ILE A 123 -4.69 3.17 7.79
CA ILE A 123 -3.69 2.42 7.02
C ILE A 123 -3.77 0.92 7.35
N PHE A 124 -3.91 0.59 8.63
CA PHE A 124 -4.04 -0.79 9.08
C PHE A 124 -5.23 -1.49 8.44
N ILE A 125 -6.41 -0.87 8.54
CA ILE A 125 -7.65 -1.41 7.95
C ILE A 125 -7.53 -1.51 6.44
N TRP A 126 -6.99 -0.48 5.78
CA TRP A 126 -6.83 -0.48 4.32
C TRP A 126 -5.93 -1.65 3.86
N TRP A 127 -4.75 -1.83 4.45
CA TRP A 127 -3.85 -2.92 4.06
C TRP A 127 -4.37 -4.30 4.46
N LEU A 128 -5.10 -4.41 5.58
CA LEU A 128 -5.76 -5.64 5.99
C LEU A 128 -6.82 -6.10 4.97
N ILE A 129 -7.58 -5.17 4.41
CA ILE A 129 -8.60 -5.46 3.39
C ILE A 129 -7.97 -5.73 2.02
N ILE A 130 -7.02 -4.89 1.59
CA ILE A 130 -6.52 -4.92 0.20
C ILE A 130 -5.54 -6.07 -0.06
N THR A 131 -4.70 -6.44 0.91
CA THR A 131 -3.70 -7.51 0.74
C THR A 131 -4.28 -8.85 0.27
N PRO A 132 -5.33 -9.42 0.90
CA PRO A 132 -5.88 -10.71 0.47
C PRO A 132 -6.49 -10.67 -0.93
N ILE A 133 -6.96 -9.50 -1.39
CA ILE A 133 -7.58 -9.34 -2.72
C ILE A 133 -6.56 -9.58 -3.84
N VAL A 134 -5.28 -9.27 -3.60
CA VAL A 134 -4.21 -9.41 -4.61
C VAL A 134 -4.05 -10.85 -5.08
N PHE A 135 -4.30 -11.85 -4.23
CA PHE A 135 -4.22 -13.26 -4.62
C PHE A 135 -5.25 -13.67 -5.67
N TYR A 136 -6.37 -12.96 -5.70
CA TYR A 136 -7.47 -13.22 -6.60
C TYR A 136 -7.31 -12.42 -7.92
N ASP A 137 -6.20 -11.71 -8.13
CA ASP A 137 -5.93 -11.04 -9.41
C ASP A 137 -5.82 -12.06 -10.58
N ASN A 138 -5.54 -13.34 -10.30
CA ASN A 138 -5.58 -14.42 -11.30
C ASN A 138 -6.94 -14.55 -11.99
N TYR A 139 -8.04 -14.18 -11.32
CA TYR A 139 -9.40 -14.21 -11.89
C TYR A 139 -9.72 -13.01 -12.79
N THR A 140 -8.75 -12.10 -12.99
CA THR A 140 -8.90 -10.87 -13.79
C THR A 140 -7.99 -10.80 -15.01
N PHE A 141 -7.30 -11.91 -15.33
CA PHE A 141 -6.31 -11.94 -16.40
C PHE A 141 -6.96 -11.53 -17.74
N TYR A 142 -6.50 -10.41 -18.30
CA TYR A 142 -6.90 -9.94 -19.61
C TYR A 142 -5.84 -10.39 -20.62
N GLU A 143 -6.12 -11.48 -21.32
CA GLU A 143 -5.42 -11.85 -22.56
C GLU A 143 -6.25 -11.44 -23.77
N VAL A 144 -5.59 -10.87 -24.76
CA VAL A 144 -6.23 -10.49 -26.02
C VAL A 144 -6.67 -11.77 -26.73
N GLY A 145 -7.98 -12.04 -26.77
CA GLY A 145 -8.56 -13.21 -27.43
C GLY A 145 -9.14 -14.28 -26.51
N VAL A 146 -8.96 -14.18 -25.19
CA VAL A 146 -9.53 -15.11 -24.20
C VAL A 146 -10.64 -14.40 -23.40
N TYR A 147 -11.85 -14.95 -23.45
CA TYR A 147 -13.07 -14.36 -22.86
C TYR A 147 -13.48 -14.95 -21.49
N ASP A 148 -12.58 -15.64 -20.79
CA ASP A 148 -12.85 -16.13 -19.43
C ASP A 148 -12.57 -15.03 -18.39
N ARG A 149 -13.51 -14.10 -18.27
CA ARG A 149 -13.50 -13.06 -17.22
C ARG A 149 -14.68 -13.24 -16.30
N ASP A 150 -14.40 -13.37 -15.01
CA ASP A 150 -15.44 -13.26 -14.00
C ASP A 150 -15.77 -11.78 -13.75
N TRP A 151 -16.81 -11.31 -14.44
CA TRP A 151 -17.30 -9.95 -14.31
C TRP A 151 -17.81 -9.62 -12.90
N ASN A 152 -18.35 -10.61 -12.18
CA ASN A 152 -18.84 -10.42 -10.82
C ASN A 152 -17.66 -10.16 -9.87
N TYR A 153 -16.58 -10.92 -10.02
CA TYR A 153 -15.36 -10.70 -9.24
C TYR A 153 -14.73 -9.34 -9.54
N ILE A 154 -14.66 -8.93 -10.81
CA ILE A 154 -14.11 -7.61 -11.21
C ILE A 154 -14.90 -6.48 -10.55
N GLU A 155 -16.23 -6.56 -10.56
CA GLU A 155 -17.10 -5.56 -9.97
C GLU A 155 -16.97 -5.50 -8.45
N LEU A 156 -16.95 -6.68 -7.79
CA LEU A 156 -16.72 -6.78 -6.36
C LEU A 156 -15.37 -6.18 -5.95
N ARG A 157 -14.29 -6.54 -6.66
CA ARG A 157 -12.95 -6.00 -6.44
C ARG A 157 -12.99 -4.48 -6.55
N ARG A 158 -13.58 -3.94 -7.61
CA ARG A 158 -13.73 -2.49 -7.81
C ARG A 158 -14.44 -1.83 -6.64
N LEU A 159 -15.56 -2.39 -6.19
CA LEU A 159 -16.33 -1.88 -5.06
C LEU A 159 -15.51 -1.87 -3.76
N ILE A 160 -14.74 -2.94 -3.50
CA ILE A 160 -13.90 -3.01 -2.29
C ILE A 160 -12.80 -1.95 -2.34
N TYR A 161 -12.09 -1.80 -3.46
CA TYR A 161 -11.04 -0.78 -3.60
C TYR A 161 -11.59 0.64 -3.44
N ILE A 162 -12.74 0.94 -4.04
CA ILE A 162 -13.38 2.26 -3.90
C ILE A 162 -13.81 2.49 -2.45
N SER A 163 -14.46 1.50 -1.82
CA SER A 163 -14.91 1.59 -0.43
C SER A 163 -13.74 1.79 0.54
N ALA A 164 -12.65 1.02 0.36
CA ALA A 164 -11.45 1.13 1.18
C ALA A 164 -10.77 2.50 1.02
N ASN A 165 -10.68 3.02 -0.21
CA ASN A 165 -10.12 4.34 -0.45
C ASN A 165 -10.99 5.45 0.14
N ILE A 166 -12.31 5.41 -0.06
CA ILE A 166 -13.25 6.38 0.54
C ILE A 166 -13.10 6.36 2.06
N PHE A 167 -13.07 5.18 2.68
CA PHE A 167 -12.89 5.04 4.12
C PHE A 167 -11.57 5.66 4.60
N MET A 168 -10.44 5.33 3.94
CA MET A 168 -9.12 5.82 4.31
C MET A 168 -9.04 7.35 4.20
N TYR A 169 -9.40 7.92 3.04
CA TYR A 169 -9.32 9.36 2.81
C TYR A 169 -10.32 10.16 3.64
N SER A 170 -11.52 9.61 3.89
CA SER A 170 -12.49 10.25 4.80
C SER A 170 -11.96 10.28 6.22
N THR A 171 -11.32 9.20 6.68
CA THR A 171 -10.70 9.14 8.01
C THR A 171 -9.55 10.13 8.14
N PHE A 172 -8.68 10.23 7.13
CA PHE A 172 -7.61 11.24 7.12
C PHE A 172 -8.16 12.67 7.14
N THR A 173 -9.19 12.95 6.33
CA THR A 173 -9.84 14.26 6.28
C THR A 173 -10.46 14.61 7.62
N PHE A 174 -11.21 13.68 8.22
CA PHE A 174 -11.79 13.85 9.55
C PHE A 174 -10.70 14.12 10.60
N ALA A 175 -9.63 13.33 10.59
CA ALA A 175 -8.54 13.48 11.55
C ALA A 175 -7.81 14.82 11.42
N LEU A 176 -7.61 15.33 10.19
CA LEU A 176 -7.00 16.65 9.97
C LEU A 176 -7.89 17.81 10.46
N ILE A 177 -9.21 17.65 10.40
CA ILE A 177 -10.16 18.68 10.88
C ILE A 177 -10.32 18.61 12.40
N PHE A 178 -10.38 17.40 12.97
CA PHE A 178 -10.73 17.18 14.37
C PHE A 178 -9.52 17.22 15.31
N CYS A 179 -8.36 16.70 14.89
CA CYS A 179 -7.17 16.66 15.72
C CYS A 179 -6.43 18.00 15.70
N LYS A 180 -5.98 18.45 16.87
CA LYS A 180 -5.08 19.60 16.96
C LYS A 180 -3.67 19.19 16.54
N PRO A 181 -2.90 20.07 15.88
CA PRO A 181 -1.51 19.80 15.58
C PRO A 181 -0.77 19.54 16.90
N GLU A 182 0.05 18.48 16.91
CA GLU A 182 0.97 18.23 18.03
C GLU A 182 1.97 19.40 18.05
N GLU A 183 1.99 20.19 19.13
CA GLU A 183 2.95 21.29 19.26
C GLU A 183 4.37 20.72 19.22
N LEU A 184 5.15 21.18 18.25
CA LEU A 184 6.60 20.96 18.14
C LEU A 184 7.29 21.72 19.28
N ASN A 185 7.18 21.23 20.50
CA ASN A 185 8.06 21.63 21.59
C ASN A 185 9.20 20.60 21.64
N GLU A 186 10.27 20.93 20.88
CA GLU A 186 11.62 20.40 21.13
C GLU A 186 12.15 20.90 22.48
#